data_AF-A0A4P9ZKW4-F1
#
_entry.id   AF-A0A4P9ZKW4-F1
#
_cell.length_a   1.000
_cell.length_b   1.000
_cell.length_c   1.000
_cell.angle_alpha   90.00
_cell.angle_beta   90.00
_cell.angle_gamma   90.00
#
_symmetry.space_group_name_H-M   'P 1'
#
loop_
_entity.id
_entity.type
_entity.pdbx_description
1 polymer ?
#
loop_
_entity_poly.entity_id
_entity_poly.type
_entity_poly.pdbx_seq_one_letter_code
_entity_poly.pdbx_strand_id
1 'polypeptide(L)'
;MDPPPETKGEYEALVHNPTSKSAKDAWIYGELREREAQFTDYHSIYVFTGTWNVNGRLPTESLAPWFRAMASDDAAEPEVLVLGFQELDLRAEAYLVYDASKESLWCQAIEDGLGPRASRYRK
;
A
#
# COMPACT_ATOMS: atom_id res chain seq x y z
N MET A 1 14.66 6.47 -12.56
CA MET A 1 13.84 5.31 -12.16
C MET A 1 12.88 5.02 -13.29
N ASP A 2 12.73 3.76 -13.70
CA ASP A 2 11.72 3.35 -14.67
C ASP A 2 10.30 3.49 -14.08
N PRO A 3 9.28 3.73 -14.92
CA PRO A 3 7.88 3.93 -14.50
C PRO A 3 7.26 2.67 -13.86
N PRO A 4 6.12 2.80 -13.14
CA PRO A 4 5.38 1.66 -12.60
C PRO A 4 4.87 0.72 -13.71
N PRO A 5 4.88 -0.60 -13.47
CA PRO A 5 4.64 -1.63 -14.50
C PRO A 5 3.24 -1.62 -15.12
N GLU A 6 2.25 -1.01 -14.45
CA GLU A 6 0.83 -1.08 -14.85
C GLU A 6 0.51 -0.30 -16.13
N THR A 7 1.31 0.70 -16.49
CA THR A 7 1.08 1.56 -17.68
C THR A 7 1.60 0.98 -19.00
N LYS A 8 2.41 -0.08 -18.95
CA LYS A 8 3.13 -0.57 -20.13
C LYS A 8 2.22 -1.34 -21.10
N GLY A 9 1.29 -2.13 -20.57
CA GLY A 9 0.39 -2.98 -21.37
C GLY A 9 -0.69 -2.20 -22.14
N GLU A 10 -1.24 -1.14 -21.56
CA GLU A 10 -2.25 -0.29 -22.22
C GLU A 10 -1.62 0.55 -23.35
N TYR A 11 -0.40 1.01 -23.15
CA TYR A 11 0.37 1.72 -24.17
C TYR A 11 0.70 0.81 -25.37
N GLU A 12 1.15 -0.42 -25.12
CA GLU A 12 1.44 -1.40 -26.18
C GLU A 12 0.19 -1.79 -27.00
N ALA A 13 -0.98 -1.88 -26.34
CA ALA A 13 -2.26 -2.17 -27.02
C ALA A 13 -2.73 -1.03 -27.94
N LEU A 14 -2.56 0.24 -27.53
CA LEU A 14 -2.90 1.42 -28.33
C LEU A 14 -2.00 1.56 -29.57
N VAL A 15 -0.74 1.14 -29.49
CA VAL A 15 0.23 1.17 -30.59
C VAL A 15 -0.08 0.11 -31.66
N HIS A 16 -0.60 -1.07 -31.26
CA HIS A 16 -0.75 -2.20 -32.19
C HIS A 16 -2.01 -2.17 -33.08
N ASN A 17 -3.07 -1.43 -32.74
CA ASN A 17 -4.24 -1.29 -33.63
C ASN A 17 -5.00 0.06 -33.43
N PRO A 18 -4.43 1.18 -33.89
CA PRO A 18 -4.95 2.50 -33.55
C PRO A 18 -6.16 2.89 -34.41
N THR A 19 -7.32 3.13 -33.78
CA THR A 19 -8.34 4.00 -34.39
C THR A 19 -7.87 5.45 -34.35
N SER A 20 -8.32 6.33 -35.25
CA SER A 20 -7.82 7.72 -35.31
C SER A 20 -8.01 8.52 -34.03
N LYS A 21 -8.99 8.16 -33.19
CA LYS A 21 -9.20 8.75 -31.86
C LYS A 21 -8.19 8.19 -30.84
N SER A 22 -8.04 6.87 -30.80
CA SER A 22 -7.05 6.18 -29.95
C SER A 22 -5.59 6.56 -30.29
N ALA A 23 -5.28 6.77 -31.57
CA ALA A 23 -3.97 7.22 -32.04
C ALA A 23 -3.63 8.63 -31.51
N LYS A 24 -4.63 9.53 -31.54
CA LYS A 24 -4.48 10.90 -31.02
C LYS A 24 -4.32 10.90 -29.52
N ASP A 25 -5.15 10.13 -28.81
CA ASP A 25 -5.05 10.03 -27.36
C ASP A 25 -3.68 9.47 -26.94
N ALA A 26 -3.20 8.41 -27.61
CA ALA A 26 -1.87 7.85 -27.38
C ALA A 26 -0.74 8.85 -27.63
N TRP A 27 -0.83 9.62 -28.72
CA TRP A 27 0.14 10.69 -29.00
C TRP A 27 0.09 11.79 -27.94
N ILE A 28 -1.10 12.23 -27.51
CA ILE A 28 -1.26 13.23 -26.45
C ILE A 28 -0.65 12.73 -25.14
N TYR A 29 -0.89 11.48 -24.75
CA TYR A 29 -0.30 10.92 -23.53
C TYR A 29 1.23 10.82 -23.63
N GLY A 30 1.77 10.41 -24.78
CA GLY A 30 3.21 10.40 -25.01
C GLY A 30 3.81 11.79 -24.86
N GLU A 31 3.19 12.78 -25.49
CA GLU A 31 3.62 14.17 -25.47
C GLU A 31 3.56 14.79 -24.07
N LEU A 32 2.51 14.51 -23.30
CA LEU A 32 2.39 14.95 -21.91
C LEU A 32 3.48 14.31 -21.05
N ARG A 33 3.74 13.02 -21.23
CA ARG A 33 4.75 12.29 -20.48
C ARG A 33 6.17 12.78 -20.75
N GLU A 34 6.51 13.11 -22.00
CA GLU A 34 7.81 13.73 -22.33
C GLU A 34 8.00 15.09 -21.64
N ARG A 35 6.91 15.79 -21.35
CA ARG A 35 6.91 17.09 -20.66
C ARG A 35 6.60 17.00 -19.18
N GLU A 36 6.53 15.81 -18.58
CA GLU A 36 6.13 15.61 -17.18
C GLU A 36 6.91 16.51 -16.21
N ALA A 37 8.21 16.68 -16.42
CA ALA A 37 9.07 17.54 -15.60
C ALA A 37 8.71 19.04 -15.63
N GLN A 38 7.84 19.49 -16.55
CA GLN A 38 7.38 20.88 -16.63
C GLN A 38 6.19 21.15 -15.69
N PHE A 39 5.52 20.10 -15.21
CA PHE A 39 4.29 20.23 -14.43
C PHE A 39 4.19 19.28 -13.23
N THR A 40 5.21 18.45 -13.00
CA THR A 40 5.26 17.50 -11.88
C THR A 40 6.52 17.70 -11.05
N ASP A 41 6.36 17.70 -9.74
CA ASP A 41 7.45 17.58 -8.76
C ASP A 41 7.45 16.19 -8.12
N TYR A 42 8.63 15.65 -7.84
CA TYR A 42 8.78 14.38 -7.14
C TYR A 42 9.47 14.58 -5.79
N HIS A 43 8.97 13.88 -4.79
CA HIS A 43 9.59 13.79 -3.48
C HIS A 43 9.63 12.33 -3.04
N SER A 44 10.72 11.95 -2.38
CA SER A 44 10.83 10.63 -1.77
C SER A 44 9.92 10.57 -0.55
N ILE A 45 9.26 9.42 -0.37
CA ILE A 45 8.48 9.13 0.82
C ILE A 45 9.06 7.95 1.57
N TYR A 46 8.86 7.92 2.88
CA TYR A 46 9.24 6.78 3.71
C TYR A 46 8.03 5.87 3.93
N VAL A 47 8.16 4.63 3.48
CA VAL A 47 7.12 3.60 3.64
C VAL A 47 7.64 2.52 4.57
N PHE A 48 6.94 2.30 5.69
CA PHE A 48 7.21 1.14 6.53
C PHE A 48 6.34 -0.03 6.06
N THR A 49 6.98 -1.18 5.86
CA THR A 49 6.30 -2.42 5.47
C THR A 49 6.56 -3.51 6.50
N GLY A 50 5.51 -4.23 6.86
CA GLY A 50 5.58 -5.30 7.84
C GLY A 50 4.64 -6.44 7.46
N THR A 51 5.05 -7.66 7.79
CA THR A 51 4.19 -8.84 7.63
C THR A 51 4.21 -9.70 8.88
N TRP A 52 3.06 -10.28 9.24
CA TRP A 52 2.97 -11.22 10.35
C TRP A 52 1.96 -12.34 10.09
N ASN A 53 2.45 -13.59 10.12
CA ASN A 53 1.60 -14.76 10.29
C ASN A 53 1.19 -14.90 11.76
N VAL A 54 -0.09 -14.72 12.05
CA VAL A 54 -0.63 -14.70 13.41
C VAL A 54 -1.21 -16.04 13.85
N ASN A 55 -1.20 -17.06 12.97
CA ASN A 55 -1.62 -18.43 13.27
C ASN A 55 -2.98 -18.50 13.99
N GLY A 56 -3.96 -17.75 13.49
CA GLY A 56 -5.34 -17.68 13.98
C GLY A 56 -5.52 -17.01 15.35
N ARG A 57 -4.45 -16.50 15.97
CA ARG A 57 -4.46 -15.94 17.32
C ARG A 57 -5.05 -14.53 17.35
N LEU A 58 -5.58 -14.17 18.53
CA LEU A 58 -5.99 -12.81 18.84
C LEU A 58 -4.77 -11.97 19.25
N PRO A 59 -4.81 -10.63 19.07
CA PRO A 59 -3.73 -9.75 19.48
C PRO A 59 -3.74 -9.55 21.00
N THR A 60 -3.16 -10.50 21.74
CA THR A 60 -3.07 -10.43 23.21
C THR A 60 -1.84 -9.69 23.71
N GLU A 61 -0.86 -9.46 22.84
CA GLU A 61 0.40 -8.80 23.16
C GLU A 61 0.49 -7.43 22.47
N SER A 62 1.23 -6.50 23.08
CA SER A 62 1.40 -5.16 22.50
C SER A 62 2.21 -5.21 21.21
N LEU A 63 1.72 -4.51 20.18
CA LEU A 63 2.43 -4.31 18.91
C LEU A 63 3.47 -3.17 18.97
N ALA A 64 3.53 -2.41 20.06
CA ALA A 64 4.49 -1.30 20.21
C ALA A 64 5.95 -1.69 19.90
N PRO A 65 6.47 -2.88 20.31
CA PRO A 65 7.80 -3.34 19.93
C PRO A 65 8.05 -3.40 18.42
N TRP A 66 7.06 -3.84 17.66
CA TRP A 66 7.14 -3.94 16.21
C TRP A 66 7.31 -2.56 15.57
N PHE A 67 6.62 -1.57 16.12
CA PHE A 67 6.64 -0.18 15.67
C PHE A 67 7.81 0.66 16.23
N ARG A 68 8.64 0.13 17.13
CA ARG A 68 9.87 0.82 17.58
C ARG A 68 10.94 0.84 16.49
N ALA A 69 10.96 -0.16 15.61
CA ALA A 69 11.87 -0.19 14.47
C ALA A 69 11.63 0.97 13.49
N MET A 70 10.43 1.59 13.50
CA MET A 70 10.12 2.77 12.69
C MET A 70 10.81 4.05 13.17
N ALA A 71 11.36 4.07 14.38
CA ALA A 71 11.89 5.26 15.03
C ALA A 71 13.43 5.29 15.08
N SER A 72 14.13 4.54 14.21
CA SER A 72 15.59 4.60 14.13
C SER A 72 16.07 6.02 13.83
N ASP A 73 17.14 6.48 14.50
CA ASP A 73 17.63 7.87 14.48
C ASP A 73 17.95 8.42 13.06
N ASP A 74 18.15 7.55 12.07
CA ASP A 74 18.45 7.92 10.67
C ASP A 74 17.23 7.90 9.72
N ALA A 75 16.07 7.41 10.16
CA ALA A 75 14.88 7.29 9.31
C ALA A 75 13.79 8.26 9.77
N ALA A 76 13.30 9.09 8.85
CA ALA A 76 12.11 9.90 9.07
C ALA A 76 10.91 8.99 9.40
N GLU A 77 9.98 9.50 10.22
CA GLU A 77 8.75 8.79 10.54
C GLU A 77 8.00 8.42 9.24
N PRO A 78 7.58 7.16 9.06
CA PRO A 78 7.00 6.72 7.80
C PRO A 78 5.68 7.45 7.51
N GLU A 79 5.53 7.93 6.29
CA GLU A 79 4.31 8.56 5.79
C GLU A 79 3.24 7.53 5.48
N VAL A 80 3.66 6.32 5.10
CA VAL A 80 2.77 5.20 4.77
C VAL A 80 3.16 3.96 5.57
N LEU A 81 2.16 3.31 6.16
CA LEU A 81 2.29 2.02 6.81
C LEU A 81 1.60 0.95 5.96
N VAL A 82 2.33 -0.10 5.58
CA VAL A 82 1.77 -1.26 4.87
C VAL A 82 1.97 -2.50 5.72
N LEU A 83 0.88 -3.04 6.26
CA LEU A 83 0.91 -4.17 7.19
C LEU A 83 0.12 -5.34 6.60
N GLY A 84 0.80 -6.45 6.33
CA GLY A 84 0.20 -7.68 5.85
C GLY A 84 0.04 -8.72 6.96
N PHE A 85 -1.13 -9.34 7.06
CA PHE A 85 -1.37 -10.42 8.03
C PHE A 85 -1.70 -11.72 7.30
N GLN A 86 -1.16 -12.84 7.78
CA GLN A 86 -1.47 -14.19 7.29
C GLN A 86 -2.12 -15.02 8.39
N GLU A 87 -2.93 -16.01 7.98
CA GLU A 87 -3.61 -16.94 8.88
C GLU A 87 -4.45 -16.21 9.95
N LEU A 88 -5.08 -15.08 9.61
CA LEU A 88 -5.86 -14.27 10.55
C LEU A 88 -7.01 -15.07 11.17
N ASP A 89 -7.69 -15.87 10.36
CA ASP A 89 -8.69 -16.82 10.80
C ASP A 89 -8.48 -18.19 10.18
N LEU A 90 -8.30 -19.20 11.04
CA LEU A 90 -8.08 -20.60 10.66
C LEU A 90 -9.35 -21.45 10.71
N ARG A 91 -10.49 -20.83 11.07
CA ARG A 91 -11.80 -21.49 11.04
C ARG A 91 -12.17 -21.83 9.60
N ALA A 92 -12.68 -23.04 9.37
CA ALA A 92 -13.14 -23.45 8.05
C ALA A 92 -14.28 -22.55 7.53
N GLU A 93 -15.11 -22.05 8.44
CA GLU A 93 -16.22 -21.15 8.17
C GLU A 93 -15.77 -19.80 7.63
N ALA A 94 -14.56 -19.34 7.99
CA ALA A 94 -14.00 -18.08 7.51
C ALA A 94 -13.72 -18.09 5.99
N TYR A 95 -13.59 -19.27 5.38
CA TYR A 95 -13.51 -19.41 3.92
C TYR A 95 -14.86 -19.30 3.22
N LEU A 96 -15.96 -19.52 3.95
CA LEU A 96 -17.32 -19.58 3.39
C LEU A 96 -18.12 -18.32 3.71
N VAL A 97 -17.86 -17.70 4.85
CA VAL A 97 -18.59 -16.55 5.38
C VAL A 97 -17.60 -15.49 5.80
N TYR A 98 -17.79 -14.27 5.27
CA TYR A 98 -16.98 -13.12 5.69
C TYR A 98 -17.34 -12.71 7.13
N ASP A 99 -16.34 -12.74 8.01
CA ASP A 99 -16.42 -12.29 9.41
C ASP A 99 -15.24 -11.34 9.70
N ALA A 100 -15.54 -10.05 9.87
CA ALA A 100 -14.56 -8.99 10.10
C ALA A 100 -14.14 -8.84 11.58
N SER A 101 -14.61 -9.70 12.49
CA SER A 101 -14.36 -9.55 13.93
C SER A 101 -12.86 -9.60 14.27
N LYS A 102 -12.13 -10.59 13.77
CA LYS A 102 -10.68 -10.70 13.99
C LYS A 102 -9.91 -9.57 13.31
N GLU A 103 -10.31 -9.18 12.11
CA GLU A 103 -9.73 -8.03 11.40
C GLU A 103 -9.83 -6.76 12.26
N SER A 104 -11.02 -6.49 12.80
CA SER A 104 -11.28 -5.32 13.64
C SER A 104 -10.41 -5.31 14.89
N LEU A 105 -10.24 -6.46 15.55
CA LEU A 105 -9.37 -6.60 16.72
C LEU A 105 -7.90 -6.34 16.39
N TRP A 106 -7.41 -6.85 15.26
CA TRP A 106 -6.04 -6.61 14.83
C TRP A 106 -5.82 -5.15 14.40
N CYS A 107 -6.80 -4.50 13.76
CA CYS A 107 -6.75 -3.06 13.49
C CYS A 107 -6.67 -2.23 14.76
N GLN A 108 -7.50 -2.53 15.76
CA GLN A 108 -7.43 -1.86 17.05
C GLN A 108 -6.08 -2.05 17.72
N ALA A 109 -5.54 -3.27 17.71
CA ALA A 109 -4.21 -3.53 18.28
C ALA A 109 -3.07 -2.78 17.57
N ILE A 110 -3.21 -2.52 16.27
CA ILE A 110 -2.27 -1.68 15.50
C ILE A 110 -2.34 -0.23 15.98
N GLU A 111 -3.55 0.33 16.11
CA GLU A 111 -3.75 1.69 16.63
C GLU A 111 -3.20 1.83 18.05
N ASP A 112 -3.49 0.87 18.93
CA ASP A 112 -2.97 0.82 20.29
C ASP A 112 -1.44 0.72 20.32
N GLY A 113 -0.85 -0.10 19.44
CA GLY A 113 0.60 -0.27 19.32
C GLY A 113 1.32 0.97 18.77
N LEU A 114 0.68 1.73 17.88
CA LEU A 114 1.18 3.03 17.41
C LEU A 114 1.12 4.09 18.52
N GLY A 115 0.16 3.94 19.44
CA GLY A 115 -0.02 4.83 20.58
C GLY A 115 -0.37 6.25 20.12
N PRO A 116 0.27 7.30 20.66
CA PRO A 116 0.01 8.68 20.24
C PRO A 116 0.20 8.95 18.74
N ARG A 117 0.98 8.11 18.03
CA ARG A 117 1.19 8.23 16.58
C ARG A 117 -0.03 7.83 15.77
N ALA A 118 -0.95 7.03 16.33
CA ALA A 118 -2.13 6.53 15.62
C ALA A 118 -2.96 7.65 14.98
N SER A 119 -3.05 8.81 15.63
CA SER A 119 -3.83 9.95 15.10
C SER A 119 -3.32 10.49 13.77
N ARG A 120 -2.05 10.22 13.41
CA ARG A 120 -1.41 10.62 12.15
C ARG A 120 -1.80 9.74 10.96
N TYR A 121 -2.27 8.52 11.23
CA TYR A 121 -2.61 7.55 10.19
C TYR A 121 -4.13 7.39 10.08
N ARG A 122 -4.57 6.96 8.91
CA ARG A 122 -5.96 6.56 8.63
C ARG A 122 -5.91 5.25 7.84
N LYS A 123 -6.73 4.28 8.27
CA LYS A 123 -6.98 3.03 7.53
C LYS A 123 -7.83 3.32 6.31
#